data_AF-A0A5C7DUT8-F1
#
_entry.id   AF-A0A5C7DUT8-F1
#
_cell.length_a   1.000
_cell.length_b   1.000
_cell.length_c   1.000
_cell.angle_alpha   90.00
_cell.angle_beta   90.00
_cell.angle_gamma   90.00
#
_symmetry.space_group_name_H-M   'P 1'
#
loop_
_entity.id
_entity.type
_entity.pdbx_description
1 polymer ?
#
loop_
_entity_poly.entity_id
_entity_poly.type
_entity_poly.pdbx_seq_one_letter_code
_entity_poly.pdbx_strand_id
1 'polypeptide(L)'
;MSKIYYLEDIVSLQNKKVFFDTNILIYLFYSSEEQQQECAKLYNKLLELKIPCYTNFLNISEFYSRCMKIEFAIAKDKDEKLLYKKFRNSPDGLKIEKEISCIAKALLDKFFLATIDFDKKFIAKALDNKTIDLCDKALVEICKQKNMILFTNDKDFKNTNLNILALHDF
;
A
#
# COMPACT_ATOMS: atom_id res chain seq x y z
N MET A 1 -4.56 -22.89 5.09
CA MET A 1 -5.40 -22.25 4.05
C MET A 1 -5.36 -20.76 4.32
N SER A 2 -5.17 -19.95 3.28
CA SER A 2 -5.36 -18.50 3.35
C SER A 2 -6.83 -18.19 3.64
N LYS A 3 -7.09 -17.23 4.53
CA LYS A 3 -8.43 -16.70 4.78
C LYS A 3 -8.51 -15.27 4.27
N ILE A 4 -9.62 -14.95 3.62
CA ILE A 4 -9.99 -13.59 3.24
C ILE A 4 -10.97 -13.07 4.28
N TYR A 5 -10.75 -11.84 4.72
CA TYR A 5 -11.52 -11.12 5.72
C TYR A 5 -12.06 -9.83 5.10
N TYR A 6 -13.24 -9.42 5.54
CA TYR A 6 -13.86 -8.15 5.16
C TYR A 6 -14.21 -7.32 6.40
N LEU A 7 -14.93 -6.22 6.20
CA LEU A 7 -15.31 -5.28 7.25
C LEU A 7 -16.04 -5.96 8.42
N GLU A 8 -16.96 -6.87 8.10
CA GLU A 8 -17.73 -7.67 9.05
C GLU A 8 -16.86 -8.61 9.89
N ASP A 9 -15.70 -9.03 9.39
CA ASP A 9 -14.82 -9.96 10.07
C ASP A 9 -13.80 -9.28 10.99
N ILE A 10 -13.69 -7.95 11.00
CA ILE A 10 -12.58 -7.24 11.68
C ILE A 10 -12.50 -7.59 13.17
N VAL A 11 -13.63 -7.84 13.83
CA VAL A 11 -13.65 -8.25 15.25
C VAL A 11 -12.85 -9.54 15.47
N SER A 12 -12.84 -10.46 14.50
CA SER A 12 -12.04 -11.69 14.55
C SER A 12 -10.52 -11.46 14.43
N LEU A 13 -10.11 -10.25 14.04
CA LEU A 13 -8.72 -9.85 13.88
C LEU A 13 -8.11 -9.27 15.17
N GLN A 14 -8.83 -9.34 16.30
CA GLN A 14 -8.28 -8.92 17.58
C GLN A 14 -6.97 -9.68 17.90
N ASN A 15 -5.97 -8.95 18.40
CA ASN A 15 -4.60 -9.45 18.65
C ASN A 15 -3.81 -9.86 17.38
N LYS A 16 -4.32 -9.56 16.18
CA LYS A 16 -3.55 -9.67 14.92
C LYS A 16 -2.86 -8.35 14.61
N LYS A 17 -1.99 -8.38 13.59
CA LYS A 17 -1.33 -7.22 13.01
C LYS A 17 -1.77 -7.11 11.56
N VAL A 18 -2.08 -5.91 11.11
CA VAL A 18 -2.52 -5.66 9.73
C VAL A 18 -1.44 -4.87 9.02
N PHE A 19 -1.01 -5.34 7.86
CA PHE A 19 -0.02 -4.71 7.01
C PHE A 19 -0.71 -4.10 5.79
N PHE A 20 -0.51 -2.80 5.55
CA PHE A 20 -1.20 -2.04 4.53
C PHE A 20 -0.39 -2.02 3.24
N ASP A 21 -0.99 -2.53 2.18
CA ASP A 21 -0.50 -2.43 0.81
C ASP A 21 -0.63 -1.00 0.26
N THR A 22 0.16 -0.66 -0.75
CA THR A 22 0.20 0.66 -1.39
C THR A 22 -1.15 1.10 -1.94
N ASN A 23 -1.93 0.20 -2.56
CA ASN A 23 -3.26 0.54 -3.07
C ASN A 23 -4.21 1.03 -1.96
N ILE A 24 -4.17 0.39 -0.80
CA ILE A 24 -4.95 0.79 0.38
C ILE A 24 -4.47 2.13 0.93
N LEU A 25 -3.15 2.36 0.98
CA LEU A 25 -2.61 3.65 1.40
C LEU A 25 -3.07 4.78 0.45
N ILE A 26 -3.13 4.53 -0.85
CA ILE A 26 -3.67 5.46 -1.84
C ILE A 26 -5.16 5.72 -1.58
N TYR A 27 -5.96 4.67 -1.37
CA TYR A 27 -7.39 4.83 -1.03
C TYR A 27 -7.60 5.65 0.23
N LEU A 28 -6.76 5.47 1.25
CA LEU A 28 -6.94 6.17 2.51
C LEU A 28 -6.50 7.64 2.48
N PHE A 29 -5.48 7.98 1.69
CA PHE A 29 -4.80 9.28 1.77
C PHE A 29 -4.77 10.10 0.48
N TYR A 30 -5.11 9.53 -0.68
CA TYR A 30 -4.89 10.18 -1.97
C TYR A 30 -5.94 9.84 -3.05
N SER A 31 -7.05 9.17 -2.72
CA SER A 31 -8.10 8.82 -3.69
C SER A 31 -9.25 9.83 -3.73
N SER A 32 -10.27 9.53 -4.55
CA SER A 32 -11.55 10.21 -4.48
C SER A 32 -12.22 10.00 -3.11
N GLU A 33 -13.17 10.89 -2.80
CA GLU A 33 -13.88 10.89 -1.53
C GLU A 33 -14.63 9.58 -1.27
N GLU A 34 -15.25 8.97 -2.29
CA GLU A 34 -16.01 7.73 -2.15
C GLU A 34 -15.11 6.55 -1.73
N GLN A 35 -14.02 6.30 -2.47
CA GLN A 35 -13.05 5.24 -2.15
C GLN A 35 -12.41 5.47 -0.77
N GLN A 36 -12.15 6.74 -0.44
CA GLN A 36 -11.59 7.12 0.83
C GLN A 36 -12.54 6.84 1.98
N GLN A 37 -13.84 7.14 1.84
CA GLN A 37 -14.83 6.89 2.88
C GLN A 37 -14.97 5.40 3.19
N GLU A 38 -14.99 4.53 2.17
CA GLU A 38 -15.05 3.07 2.36
C GLU A 38 -13.81 2.57 3.11
N CYS A 39 -12.62 2.96 2.65
CA CYS A 39 -11.36 2.58 3.28
C CYS A 39 -11.23 3.13 4.71
N ALA A 40 -11.69 4.36 4.94
CA ALA A 40 -11.67 5.01 6.25
C ALA A 40 -12.58 4.28 7.26
N LYS A 41 -13.74 3.76 6.85
CA LYS A 41 -14.62 2.97 7.74
C LYS A 41 -13.88 1.75 8.28
N LEU A 42 -13.22 0.99 7.40
CA LEU A 42 -12.44 -0.19 7.78
C LEU A 42 -11.23 0.20 8.66
N TYR A 43 -10.48 1.23 8.26
CA TYR A 43 -9.33 1.72 9.02
C TYR A 43 -9.71 2.21 10.43
N ASN A 44 -10.78 3.00 10.55
CA ASN A 44 -11.28 3.46 11.86
C ASN A 44 -11.67 2.28 12.75
N LYS A 45 -12.23 1.20 12.18
CA LYS A 45 -12.56 0.02 12.95
C LYS A 45 -11.33 -0.71 13.50
N LEU A 46 -10.25 -0.76 12.71
CA LEU A 46 -8.95 -1.27 13.17
C LEU A 46 -8.40 -0.42 14.33
N LEU A 47 -8.51 0.90 14.25
CA LEU A 47 -8.08 1.82 15.31
C LEU A 47 -8.91 1.67 16.59
N GLU A 48 -10.24 1.59 16.49
CA GLU A 48 -11.15 1.36 17.62
C GLU A 48 -10.79 0.09 18.40
N LEU A 49 -10.48 -0.98 17.68
CA LEU A 49 -10.10 -2.28 18.24
C LEU A 49 -8.61 -2.34 18.62
N LYS A 50 -7.88 -1.23 18.47
CA LYS A 50 -6.44 -1.11 18.75
C LYS A 50 -5.60 -2.16 18.02
N ILE A 51 -6.02 -2.54 16.82
CA ILE A 51 -5.30 -3.48 15.97
C ILE A 51 -4.09 -2.74 15.37
N PRO A 52 -2.85 -3.20 15.63
CA PRO A 52 -1.65 -2.56 15.11
C PRO A 52 -1.61 -2.53 13.58
N CYS A 53 -1.51 -1.33 13.01
CA CYS A 53 -1.42 -1.09 11.57
C CYS A 53 0.04 -0.86 11.16
N TYR A 54 0.52 -1.62 10.18
CA TYR A 54 1.89 -1.60 9.70
C TYR A 54 1.96 -1.21 8.23
N THR A 55 3.09 -0.64 7.84
CA THR A 55 3.53 -0.53 6.44
C THR A 55 5.05 -0.72 6.37
N ASN A 56 5.67 -0.54 5.22
CA ASN A 56 7.12 -0.56 5.08
C ASN A 56 7.61 0.57 4.16
N PHE A 57 8.93 0.69 4.06
CA PHE A 57 9.56 1.67 3.19
C PHE A 57 9.21 1.45 1.70
N LEU A 58 9.07 0.20 1.25
CA LEU A 58 8.73 -0.10 -0.15
C LEU A 58 7.36 0.48 -0.52
N ASN A 59 6.35 0.29 0.32
CA ASN A 59 5.01 0.81 0.10
C ASN A 59 4.95 2.33 0.17
N ILE A 60 5.75 2.96 1.04
CA ILE A 60 5.84 4.42 1.10
C ILE A 60 6.50 4.98 -0.18
N SER A 61 7.58 4.34 -0.65
CA SER A 61 8.25 4.72 -1.90
C SER A 61 7.33 4.57 -3.11
N GLU A 62 6.55 3.48 -3.12
CA GLU A 62 5.58 3.22 -4.18
C GLU A 62 4.39 4.18 -4.13
N PHE A 63 3.82 4.42 -2.94
CA PHE A 63 2.79 5.42 -2.69
C PHE A 63 3.21 6.78 -3.25
N TYR A 64 4.39 7.26 -2.86
CA TYR A 64 4.93 8.54 -3.32
C TYR A 64 5.02 8.60 -4.85
N SER A 65 5.58 7.55 -5.45
CA SER A 65 5.78 7.47 -6.90
C SER A 65 4.46 7.35 -7.66
N ARG A 66 3.48 6.62 -7.13
CA ARG A 66 2.14 6.47 -7.72
C ARG A 66 1.35 7.77 -7.64
N CYS A 67 1.39 8.49 -6.50
CA CYS A 67 0.74 9.80 -6.38
C CYS A 67 1.30 10.80 -7.41
N MET A 68 2.64 10.88 -7.56
CA MET A 68 3.25 11.74 -8.59
C MET A 68 2.83 11.34 -10.02
N LYS A 69 2.63 10.04 -10.29
CA LYS A 69 2.16 9.56 -11.60
C LYS A 69 0.69 9.90 -11.85
N ILE A 70 -0.16 9.89 -10.82
CA ILE A 70 -1.57 10.31 -10.93
C ILE A 70 -1.63 11.78 -11.35
N GLU A 71 -0.89 12.64 -10.66
CA GLU A 71 -0.84 14.08 -10.97
C GLU A 71 -0.26 14.36 -12.35
N PHE A 72 0.79 13.63 -12.73
CA PHE A 72 1.32 13.70 -14.08
C PHE A 72 0.29 13.30 -15.13
N ALA A 73 -0.51 12.25 -14.89
CA ALA A 73 -1.55 11.84 -15.83
C ALA A 73 -2.58 12.95 -16.05
N ILE A 74 -3.00 13.63 -14.98
CA ILE A 74 -3.91 14.78 -15.06
C ILE A 74 -3.27 15.95 -15.84
N ALA A 75 -2.00 16.24 -15.59
CA ALA A 75 -1.29 17.29 -16.33
C ALA A 75 -1.11 16.92 -17.82
N LYS A 76 -0.85 15.65 -18.11
CA LYS A 76 -0.66 15.14 -19.47
C LYS A 76 -1.96 15.12 -20.27
N ASP A 77 -3.11 14.95 -19.63
CA ASP A 77 -4.42 15.09 -20.28
C ASP A 77 -4.62 16.50 -20.87
N LYS A 78 -3.99 17.51 -20.27
CA LYS A 78 -4.00 18.91 -20.75
C LYS A 78 -2.90 19.22 -21.77
N ASP A 79 -1.79 18.48 -21.73
CA ASP A 79 -0.69 18.55 -22.68
C ASP A 79 -0.11 17.16 -22.95
N GLU A 80 -0.57 16.53 -24.04
CA GLU A 80 -0.21 15.16 -24.39
C GLU A 80 1.32 14.98 -24.59
N LYS A 81 2.03 16.05 -24.97
CA LYS A 81 3.48 16.05 -25.21
C LYS A 81 4.30 16.25 -23.93
N LEU A 82 3.64 16.49 -22.80
CA LEU A 82 4.30 16.66 -21.50
C LEU A 82 5.03 15.37 -21.12
N LEU A 83 6.32 15.51 -20.83
CA LEU A 83 7.16 14.41 -20.36
C LEU A 83 7.20 14.40 -18.84
N TYR A 84 7.14 13.21 -18.23
CA TYR A 84 7.12 13.06 -16.77
C TYR A 84 8.27 13.79 -16.08
N LYS A 85 9.50 13.68 -16.62
CA LYS A 85 10.67 14.35 -16.06
C LYS A 85 10.58 15.88 -16.15
N LYS A 86 9.94 16.42 -17.20
CA LYS A 86 9.73 17.88 -17.32
C LYS A 86 8.66 18.35 -16.33
N PHE A 87 7.56 17.61 -16.20
CA PHE A 87 6.53 17.87 -15.20
C PHE A 87 7.10 17.85 -13.79
N ARG A 88 7.79 16.77 -13.40
CA ARG A 88 8.37 16.62 -12.05
C ARG A 88 9.28 17.78 -11.66
N ASN A 89 10.04 18.31 -12.61
CA ASN A 89 10.98 19.41 -12.38
C ASN A 89 10.35 20.80 -12.61
N SER A 90 9.05 20.88 -12.94
CA SER A 90 8.36 22.15 -13.11
C SER A 90 7.97 22.75 -11.75
N PRO A 91 7.65 24.06 -11.68
CA PRO A 91 7.14 24.67 -10.45
C PRO A 91 5.91 23.94 -9.89
N ASP A 92 4.98 23.54 -10.76
CA ASP A 92 3.78 22.80 -10.36
C ASP A 92 4.13 21.40 -9.82
N GLY A 93 5.02 20.68 -10.51
CA GLY A 93 5.47 19.36 -10.08
C GLY A 93 6.16 19.40 -8.71
N LEU A 94 7.00 20.41 -8.45
CA LEU A 94 7.66 20.58 -7.15
C LEU A 94 6.67 20.95 -6.03
N LYS A 95 5.63 21.74 -6.34
CA LYS A 95 4.57 22.05 -5.38
C LYS A 95 3.80 20.78 -4.99
N ILE A 96 3.39 19.99 -5.98
CA ILE A 96 2.71 18.71 -5.79
C ILE A 96 3.60 17.73 -5.01
N GLU A 97 4.89 17.65 -5.35
CA GLU A 97 5.86 16.79 -4.65
C GLU A 97 5.95 17.13 -3.16
N LYS A 98 5.89 18.42 -2.81
CA LYS A 98 5.85 18.89 -1.42
C LYS A 98 4.55 18.48 -0.71
N GLU A 99 3.40 18.58 -1.38
CA GLU A 99 2.11 18.17 -0.83
C GLU A 99 2.09 16.65 -0.55
N ILE A 100 2.50 15.83 -1.52
CA ILE A 100 2.65 14.37 -1.36
C ILE A 100 3.62 14.04 -0.23
N SER A 101 4.73 14.77 -0.12
CA SER A 101 5.69 14.61 0.98
C SER A 101 5.08 14.88 2.35
N CYS A 102 4.20 15.88 2.48
CA CYS A 102 3.48 16.14 3.73
C CYS A 102 2.52 15.00 4.08
N ILE A 103 1.80 14.48 3.08
CA ILE A 103 0.89 13.34 3.26
C ILE A 103 1.66 12.08 3.70
N ALA A 104 2.78 11.77 3.04
CA ALA A 104 3.62 10.63 3.39
C ALA A 104 4.18 10.71 4.82
N LYS A 105 4.50 11.92 5.31
CA LYS A 105 4.89 12.13 6.71
C LYS A 105 3.73 11.89 7.69
N ALA A 106 2.54 12.41 7.37
CA ALA A 106 1.35 12.15 8.19
C ALA A 106 0.96 10.66 8.23
N LEU A 107 1.23 9.93 7.15
CA LEU A 107 1.12 8.47 7.11
C LEU A 107 2.13 7.82 8.06
N LEU A 108 3.41 8.22 8.03
CA LEU A 108 4.43 7.66 8.94
C LEU A 108 4.04 7.78 10.42
N ASP A 109 3.38 8.87 10.82
CA ASP A 109 2.94 9.07 12.21
C ASP A 109 1.80 8.12 12.64
N LYS A 110 1.11 7.51 11.69
CA LYS A 110 -0.08 6.66 11.91
C LYS A 110 0.20 5.16 11.85
N PHE A 111 1.36 4.74 11.36
CA PHE A 111 1.68 3.33 11.09
C PHE A 111 3.00 2.91 11.72
N PHE A 112 3.06 1.66 12.17
CA PHE A 112 4.33 1.04 12.52
C PHE A 112 5.11 0.66 11.25
N LEU A 113 6.42 0.87 11.26
CA LEU A 113 7.29 0.41 10.16
C LEU A 113 7.73 -1.04 10.38
N ALA A 114 7.35 -1.92 9.46
CA ALA A 114 7.84 -3.28 9.38
C ALA A 114 9.15 -3.31 8.60
N THR A 115 10.22 -3.74 9.27
CA THR A 115 11.53 -3.98 8.66
C THR A 115 11.90 -5.46 8.72
N ILE A 116 12.39 -6.01 7.62
CA ILE A 116 13.07 -7.30 7.58
C ILE A 116 14.32 -7.17 6.72
N ASP A 117 15.34 -7.96 7.04
CA ASP A 117 16.52 -8.09 6.20
C ASP A 117 16.30 -9.19 5.17
N PHE A 118 16.60 -8.89 3.91
CA PHE A 118 16.56 -9.86 2.83
C PHE A 118 17.97 -10.38 2.55
N ASP A 119 18.19 -11.68 2.70
CA ASP A 119 19.45 -12.29 2.33
C ASP A 119 19.55 -12.51 0.80
N LYS A 120 20.77 -12.78 0.33
CA LYS A 120 21.04 -13.04 -1.09
C LYS A 120 20.26 -14.24 -1.62
N LYS A 121 19.95 -15.23 -0.77
CA LYS A 121 19.26 -16.46 -1.16
C LYS A 121 17.79 -16.19 -1.43
N PHE A 122 17.13 -15.39 -0.60
CA PHE A 122 15.80 -14.89 -0.82
C PHE A 122 15.75 -14.10 -2.13
N ILE A 123 16.66 -13.14 -2.32
CA ILE A 123 16.66 -12.29 -3.51
C ILE A 123 16.81 -13.15 -4.78
N ALA A 124 17.77 -14.07 -4.81
CA ALA A 124 17.94 -14.98 -5.95
C ALA A 124 16.66 -15.78 -6.24
N LYS A 125 16.06 -16.40 -5.21
CA LYS A 125 14.81 -17.16 -5.35
C LYS A 125 13.64 -16.27 -5.82
N ALA A 126 13.58 -15.02 -5.35
CA ALA A 126 12.54 -14.09 -5.71
C ALA A 126 12.65 -13.64 -7.18
N LEU A 127 13.86 -13.62 -7.76
CA LEU A 127 14.09 -13.32 -9.17
C LEU A 127 13.69 -14.49 -10.11
N ASP A 128 13.80 -15.73 -9.65
CA ASP A 128 13.48 -16.92 -10.47
C ASP A 128 11.98 -17.14 -10.67
N ASN A 129 11.15 -16.71 -9.72
CA ASN A 129 9.69 -16.87 -9.80
C ASN A 129 9.05 -15.71 -10.59
N LYS A 130 8.20 -15.97 -11.59
CA LYS A 130 7.58 -14.94 -12.43
C LYS A 130 6.10 -14.66 -12.15
N THR A 131 5.52 -15.22 -11.08
CA THR A 131 4.06 -15.14 -10.86
C THR A 131 3.57 -13.79 -10.34
N ILE A 132 4.38 -13.10 -9.54
CA ILE A 132 4.11 -11.78 -8.97
C ILE A 132 5.40 -10.96 -8.98
N ASP A 133 5.30 -9.65 -8.85
CA ASP A 133 6.47 -8.78 -8.95
C ASP A 133 7.43 -8.93 -7.74
N LEU A 134 8.63 -8.34 -7.83
CA LEU A 134 9.64 -8.49 -6.78
C LEU A 134 9.24 -7.80 -5.47
N CYS A 135 8.54 -6.67 -5.56
CA CYS A 135 8.06 -5.93 -4.39
C CYS A 135 6.95 -6.72 -3.69
N ASP A 136 6.01 -7.30 -4.44
CA ASP A 136 4.96 -8.16 -3.90
C ASP A 136 5.54 -9.37 -3.18
N LYS A 137 6.58 -9.99 -3.72
CA LYS A 137 7.29 -11.09 -3.03
C LYS A 137 7.90 -10.63 -1.72
N ALA A 138 8.50 -9.44 -1.70
CA ALA A 138 9.06 -8.85 -0.49
C ALA A 138 7.95 -8.59 0.55
N LEU A 139 6.78 -8.09 0.13
CA LEU A 139 5.62 -7.90 1.00
C LEU A 139 5.08 -9.20 1.56
N VAL A 140 4.99 -10.24 0.73
CA VAL A 140 4.58 -11.58 1.15
C VAL A 140 5.52 -12.12 2.22
N GLU A 141 6.82 -11.96 2.03
CA GLU A 141 7.83 -12.40 3.00
C GLU A 141 7.73 -11.62 4.31
N ILE A 142 7.57 -10.28 4.26
CA ILE A 142 7.35 -9.44 5.45
C ILE A 142 6.13 -9.92 6.24
N CYS A 143 5.00 -10.12 5.56
CA CYS A 143 3.77 -10.55 6.21
C CYS A 143 3.92 -11.93 6.84
N LYS A 144 4.60 -12.87 6.17
CA LYS A 144 4.87 -14.21 6.69
C LYS A 144 5.76 -14.18 7.92
N GLN A 145 6.93 -13.52 7.83
CA GLN A 145 7.90 -13.50 8.93
C GLN A 145 7.35 -12.80 10.18
N LYS A 146 6.53 -11.77 10.01
CA LYS A 146 5.97 -11.00 11.13
C LYS A 146 4.54 -11.43 11.53
N ASN A 147 4.02 -12.50 10.92
CA ASN A 147 2.67 -13.04 11.15
C ASN A 147 1.58 -11.95 11.03
N MET A 148 1.57 -11.24 9.91
CA MET A 148 0.64 -10.15 9.61
C MET A 148 -0.41 -10.59 8.58
N ILE A 149 -1.57 -9.95 8.65
CA ILE A 149 -2.63 -10.02 7.65
C ILE A 149 -2.36 -8.91 6.64
N LEU A 150 -2.33 -9.23 5.35
CA LEU A 150 -2.14 -8.24 4.29
C LEU A 150 -3.48 -7.57 3.98
N PHE A 151 -3.57 -6.26 4.14
CA PHE A 151 -4.70 -5.48 3.68
C PHE A 151 -4.40 -4.97 2.26
N THR A 152 -5.10 -5.53 1.28
CA THR A 152 -4.98 -5.20 -0.14
C THR A 152 -6.29 -5.50 -0.88
N ASN A 153 -6.52 -4.80 -1.99
CA ASN A 153 -7.53 -5.14 -3.00
C ASN A 153 -6.87 -5.66 -4.30
N ASP A 154 -5.56 -5.93 -4.29
CA ASP A 154 -4.83 -6.43 -5.45
C ASP A 154 -4.94 -7.96 -5.55
N LYS A 155 -5.59 -8.43 -6.62
CA LYS A 155 -5.91 -9.84 -6.84
C LYS A 155 -4.69 -10.71 -7.10
N ASP A 156 -3.54 -10.11 -7.40
CA ASP A 156 -2.29 -10.84 -7.60
C ASP A 156 -1.83 -11.56 -6.31
N PHE A 157 -2.31 -11.11 -5.14
CA PHE A 157 -2.02 -11.77 -3.86
C PHE A 157 -2.89 -13.00 -3.56
N LYS A 158 -3.92 -13.30 -4.34
CA LYS A 158 -4.89 -14.39 -4.08
C LYS A 158 -4.23 -15.76 -3.87
N ASN A 159 -3.10 -16.00 -4.53
CA ASN A 159 -2.37 -17.27 -4.48
C ASN A 159 -1.16 -17.28 -3.52
N THR A 160 -1.02 -16.28 -2.64
CA THR A 160 0.23 -16.08 -1.84
C THR A 160 0.28 -16.83 -0.50
N ASN A 161 -0.75 -17.63 -0.17
CA ASN A 161 -0.92 -18.31 1.13
C ASN A 161 -0.83 -17.33 2.33
N LEU A 162 -1.27 -16.08 2.12
CA LEU A 162 -1.43 -15.08 3.15
C LEU A 162 -2.89 -15.00 3.60
N ASN A 163 -3.09 -14.55 4.82
CA ASN A 163 -4.38 -14.03 5.23
C ASN A 163 -4.55 -12.62 4.67
N ILE A 164 -5.70 -12.34 4.07
CA ILE A 164 -5.96 -11.09 3.35
C ILE A 164 -7.15 -10.39 4.00
N LEU A 165 -7.02 -9.10 4.26
CA LEU A 165 -8.13 -8.19 4.53
C LEU A 165 -8.39 -7.42 3.23
N ALA A 166 -9.64 -7.27 2.81
CA ALA A 166 -10.00 -6.55 1.58
C ALA A 166 -11.20 -5.63 1.82
N LEU A 167 -11.34 -4.59 1.01
CA LEU A 167 -12.52 -3.71 1.07
C LEU A 167 -13.78 -4.37 0.49
N HIS A 168 -13.63 -5.14 -0.58
CA HIS A 168 -14.72 -5.75 -1.36
C HIS A 168 -14.20 -7.00 -2.10
N ASP A 169 -15.08 -7.68 -2.85
CA ASP A 169 -14.83 -8.99 -3.49
C ASP A 169 -13.44 -9.16 -4.12
N PHE A 170 -12.70 -10.12 -3.57
CA PHE A 170 -11.28 -10.39 -3.85
C PHE A 170 -11.04 -11.55 -4.84
#